data_AF-A7ICS4-F1
#
_entry.id   AF-A7ICS4-F1
#
_cell.length_a   1.000
_cell.length_b   1.000
_cell.length_c   1.000
_cell.angle_alpha   90.00
_cell.angle_beta   90.00
_cell.angle_gamma   90.00
#
_symmetry.space_group_name_H-M   'P 1'
#
loop_
_entity.id
_entity.type
_entity.pdbx_description
1 polymer ?
#
loop_
_entity_poly.entity_id
_entity_poly.type
_entity_poly.pdbx_seq_one_letter_code
_entity_poly.pdbx_strand_id
1 'polypeptide(L)'
;MTSFRSWLRRQSPSSGRASQMEISPSVWEMSIIAGGVMAANVSMAVWCVGQQSAANSSMEAHFNYWRLSGERTSTNKRAENDFVEVGVMLESPQLVETVNIYIPANLNIKSVSDCSKYFKNTAICQGIFNMPLRSIAPDVGGPRCIELQHATTNEPFCRVHTFVLDGERIHSSELTITSENEGTLFKISESAVRDTCVDESRPPVPVYFRLRFIIPPSNPFIQTIETPERFFQSGFEEIEYVDFRLNEARTLPDAVERMMKHGRNGSGQVKLTTVAFLTAIPIRSQLSTSSAQFHKFRILENHIWNNYVQEGIPSGMLVYHWKKNDVSEILDFSAFVRIQTRRTGFKILAVYLAIAFLFGVVGNLTASGLQYMLSSSQDTQRHVEESNAQSPRRSAAPTEGAGDAKQ
;
A
#
# COMPACT_ATOMS: atom_id res chain seq x y z
N MET A 1 12.94 -43.35 49.02
CA MET A 1 13.92 -42.37 48.48
C MET A 1 13.14 -41.10 48.14
N THR A 2 12.54 -40.40 49.11
CA THR A 2 13.14 -39.27 49.88
C THR A 2 13.82 -38.27 48.95
N SER A 3 13.08 -37.25 48.47
CA SER A 3 12.98 -35.89 49.04
C SER A 3 14.26 -35.06 48.86
N PHE A 4 14.17 -33.92 48.17
CA PHE A 4 14.75 -32.67 48.69
C PHE A 4 14.15 -31.44 47.97
N ARG A 5 13.16 -30.82 48.62
CA ARG A 5 12.85 -29.39 48.47
C ARG A 5 13.70 -28.61 49.48
N SER A 6 14.17 -27.44 49.04
CA SER A 6 14.41 -26.21 49.81
C SER A 6 15.44 -26.18 50.96
N TRP A 7 16.54 -25.46 50.71
CA TRP A 7 17.36 -24.70 51.68
C TRP A 7 18.34 -23.86 50.82
N LEU A 8 18.61 -22.55 50.94
CA LEU A 8 18.42 -21.58 52.02
C LEU A 8 18.49 -20.13 51.47
N ARG A 9 17.92 -19.22 52.25
CA ARG A 9 17.98 -17.76 52.23
C ARG A 9 19.39 -17.17 52.47
N ARG A 10 19.52 -15.92 51.99
CA ARG A 10 20.27 -14.75 52.53
C ARG A 10 21.80 -14.80 52.46
N GLN A 11 22.39 -13.86 51.69
CA GLN A 11 23.19 -12.74 52.22
C GLN A 11 23.22 -11.57 51.22
N SER A 12 22.95 -10.36 51.70
CA SER A 12 23.57 -9.09 51.29
C SER A 12 24.37 -8.61 52.53
N PRO A 13 25.33 -7.64 52.48
CA PRO A 13 25.44 -6.53 51.53
C PRO A 13 26.88 -6.11 51.13
N SER A 14 26.96 -5.06 50.30
CA SER A 14 27.94 -3.96 50.31
C SER A 14 28.78 -3.71 49.04
N SER A 15 28.53 -2.51 48.49
CA SER A 15 29.46 -1.53 47.90
C SER A 15 30.51 -1.97 46.87
N GLY A 16 30.28 -1.56 45.63
CA GLY A 16 31.31 -1.38 44.60
C GLY A 16 30.82 -0.42 43.52
N ARG A 17 31.13 0.88 43.69
CA ARG A 17 30.96 1.93 42.68
C ARG A 17 31.80 1.56 41.45
N ALA A 18 31.17 1.38 40.30
CA ALA A 18 31.81 1.49 39.00
C ALA A 18 30.95 2.41 38.14
N SER A 19 31.45 3.62 37.97
CA SER A 19 30.88 4.65 37.11
C SER A 19 30.92 4.17 35.65
N GLN A 20 29.77 3.81 35.09
CA GLN A 20 29.61 3.74 33.64
C GLN A 20 29.00 5.06 33.16
N MET A 21 29.75 5.64 32.23
CA MET A 21 29.53 6.91 31.56
C MET A 21 28.23 6.82 30.75
N GLU A 22 27.17 7.50 31.21
CA GLU A 22 25.97 7.74 30.41
C GLU A 22 26.35 8.64 29.22
N ILE A 23 26.44 8.06 28.04
CA ILE A 23 26.47 8.81 26.79
C ILE A 23 25.02 9.21 26.50
N SER A 24 24.71 10.46 26.83
CA SER A 24 23.48 11.13 26.41
C SER A 24 23.41 11.14 24.87
N PRO A 25 22.34 10.63 24.24
CA PRO A 25 22.10 10.87 22.83
C PRO A 25 21.59 12.30 22.67
N SER A 26 22.51 13.23 22.51
CA SER A 26 22.22 14.62 22.21
C SER A 26 21.82 14.78 20.73
N VAL A 27 20.64 15.36 20.52
CA VAL A 27 20.33 16.33 19.45
C VAL A 27 20.12 15.78 18.01
N TRP A 28 20.37 14.50 17.73
CA TRP A 28 20.03 13.89 16.43
C TRP A 28 18.68 13.15 16.39
N GLU A 29 18.01 12.97 17.54
CA GLU A 29 16.72 12.28 17.66
C GLU A 29 15.49 13.20 17.64
N MET A 30 15.66 14.52 17.49
CA MET A 30 14.57 15.51 17.66
C MET A 30 14.04 16.15 16.38
N SER A 31 14.27 15.55 15.20
CA SER A 31 13.70 16.04 13.93
C SER A 31 12.77 15.05 13.21
N ILE A 32 12.39 13.94 13.84
CA ILE A 32 11.29 13.06 13.37
C ILE A 32 10.02 13.31 14.20
N ILE A 33 9.57 14.56 14.34
CA ILE A 33 8.21 14.87 14.82
C ILE A 33 7.68 16.07 14.03
N ALA A 34 7.33 15.84 12.77
CA ALA A 34 6.45 16.71 11.99
C ALA A 34 5.85 15.90 10.83
N GLY A 35 4.95 14.96 11.17
CA GLY A 35 4.25 14.10 10.22
C GLY A 35 4.14 12.70 10.79
N GLY A 36 3.08 12.43 11.55
CA GLY A 36 2.81 11.10 12.10
C GLY A 36 2.65 10.08 10.97
N VAL A 37 3.72 9.34 10.68
CA VAL A 37 3.67 8.15 9.85
C VAL A 37 3.08 7.04 10.72
N MET A 38 1.82 6.70 10.50
CA MET A 38 1.22 5.49 11.05
C MET A 38 2.11 4.30 10.64
N ALA A 39 2.56 3.50 11.62
CA ALA A 39 3.34 2.32 11.32
C ALA A 39 2.45 1.29 10.58
N ALA A 40 2.89 0.79 9.43
CA ALA A 40 2.26 -0.29 8.65
C ALA A 40 2.52 -1.62 9.34
N ASN A 41 1.94 -1.75 10.52
CA ASN A 41 2.03 -2.89 11.43
C ASN A 41 0.69 -3.05 12.18
N VAL A 42 -0.42 -2.71 11.52
CA VAL A 42 -1.75 -2.72 12.13
C VAL A 42 -2.61 -3.81 11.48
N SER A 43 -3.39 -4.52 12.29
CA SER A 43 -4.26 -5.58 11.80
C SER A 43 -5.66 -5.07 11.51
N MET A 44 -6.25 -5.55 10.42
CA MET A 44 -7.71 -5.57 10.25
C MET A 44 -8.31 -6.66 11.12
N ALA A 45 -9.61 -6.57 11.41
CA ALA A 45 -10.32 -7.70 11.99
C ALA A 45 -11.67 -7.93 11.32
N VAL A 46 -12.06 -9.19 11.23
CA VAL A 46 -13.40 -9.62 10.85
C VAL A 46 -13.83 -10.77 11.74
N TRP A 47 -15.02 -10.64 12.34
CA TRP A 47 -15.64 -11.68 13.14
C TRP A 47 -17.16 -11.54 13.11
N CYS A 48 -17.86 -12.65 13.35
CA CYS A 48 -19.30 -12.66 13.54
C CYS A 48 -19.64 -12.90 15.01
N VAL A 49 -20.82 -12.44 15.41
CA VAL A 49 -21.48 -12.85 16.66
C VAL A 49 -22.63 -13.75 16.25
N GLY A 50 -22.63 -15.00 16.71
CA GLY A 50 -23.68 -15.97 16.41
C GLY A 50 -24.66 -16.16 17.58
N GLN A 51 -25.84 -16.68 17.26
CA GLN A 51 -26.83 -17.15 18.24
C GLN A 51 -26.34 -18.41 18.96
N GLN A 52 -26.93 -18.80 20.09
CA GLN A 52 -26.49 -19.97 20.88
C GLN A 52 -26.39 -21.32 20.12
N SER A 53 -27.02 -21.43 18.94
CA SER A 53 -26.99 -22.62 18.07
C SER A 53 -25.95 -22.53 16.93
N ALA A 54 -25.15 -21.47 16.88
CA ALA A 54 -24.26 -21.20 15.75
C ALA A 54 -22.98 -22.06 15.70
N ALA A 55 -22.82 -23.06 16.58
CA ALA A 55 -21.59 -23.87 16.72
C ALA A 55 -21.13 -24.62 15.44
N ASN A 56 -21.99 -24.70 14.43
CA ASN A 56 -21.71 -25.29 13.12
C ASN A 56 -21.75 -24.27 11.95
N SER A 57 -21.84 -22.97 12.23
CA SER A 57 -21.82 -21.93 11.20
C SER A 57 -20.38 -21.55 10.85
N SER A 58 -20.15 -21.26 9.58
CA SER A 58 -18.87 -20.79 9.08
C SER A 58 -19.01 -19.51 8.27
N MET A 59 -17.91 -18.77 8.17
CA MET A 59 -17.78 -17.62 7.30
C MET A 59 -16.52 -17.69 6.46
N GLU A 60 -16.58 -17.09 5.28
CA GLU A 60 -15.43 -16.74 4.46
C GLU A 60 -15.22 -15.22 4.47
N ALA A 61 -13.96 -14.79 4.52
CA ALA A 61 -13.58 -13.39 4.42
C ALA A 61 -12.72 -13.15 3.17
N HIS A 62 -13.17 -12.26 2.30
CA HIS A 62 -12.51 -11.93 1.03
C HIS A 62 -12.06 -10.47 1.08
N PHE A 63 -10.78 -10.20 0.86
CA PHE A 63 -10.19 -8.87 0.94
C PHE A 63 -9.57 -8.51 -0.39
N ASN A 64 -10.04 -7.43 -1.02
CA ASN A 64 -9.45 -6.93 -2.26
C ASN A 64 -8.89 -5.54 -2.02
N TYR A 65 -7.57 -5.42 -2.05
CA TYR A 65 -6.87 -4.15 -1.92
C TYR A 65 -6.45 -3.62 -3.29
N TRP A 66 -6.94 -2.43 -3.66
CA TRP A 66 -6.70 -1.81 -4.95
C TRP A 66 -5.74 -0.63 -4.80
N ARG A 67 -4.50 -0.81 -5.25
CA ARG A 67 -3.46 0.22 -5.29
C ARG A 67 -3.60 1.03 -6.57
N LEU A 68 -4.33 2.14 -6.49
CA LEU A 68 -4.65 3.02 -7.62
C LEU A 68 -4.11 4.44 -7.42
N SER A 69 -3.95 4.89 -6.18
CA SER A 69 -3.61 6.27 -5.87
C SER A 69 -2.34 6.69 -6.60
N GLY A 70 -2.43 7.83 -7.27
CA GLY A 70 -1.33 8.40 -8.05
C GLY A 70 -1.19 7.85 -9.48
N GLU A 71 -1.93 6.81 -9.86
CA GLU A 71 -1.95 6.26 -11.21
C GLU A 71 -2.92 6.99 -12.14
N ARG A 72 -2.64 6.96 -13.44
CA ARG A 72 -3.58 7.46 -14.46
C ARG A 72 -4.60 6.37 -14.80
N THR A 73 -5.87 6.70 -14.64
CA THR A 73 -6.99 5.81 -14.97
C THR A 73 -7.31 5.85 -16.46
N SER A 74 -8.21 4.96 -16.91
CA SER A 74 -8.67 4.95 -18.31
C SER A 74 -9.38 6.24 -18.74
N THR A 75 -9.87 7.04 -17.78
CA THR A 75 -10.43 8.38 -18.02
C THR A 75 -9.38 9.49 -18.05
N ASN A 76 -8.08 9.15 -18.04
CA ASN A 76 -6.94 10.06 -17.93
C ASN A 76 -6.92 10.93 -16.66
N LYS A 77 -7.79 10.64 -15.69
CA LYS A 77 -7.73 11.25 -14.36
C LYS A 77 -6.70 10.52 -13.51
N ARG A 78 -6.15 11.22 -12.52
CA ARG A 78 -5.26 10.61 -11.54
C ARG A 78 -6.13 10.08 -10.42
N ALA A 79 -6.09 8.78 -10.17
CA ALA A 79 -6.84 8.20 -9.05
C ALA A 79 -6.33 8.82 -7.75
N GLU A 80 -7.26 9.36 -6.96
CA GLU A 80 -6.93 10.11 -5.76
C GLU A 80 -6.58 9.16 -4.61
N ASN A 81 -7.39 8.12 -4.44
CA ASN A 81 -7.33 7.24 -3.26
C ASN A 81 -7.25 5.77 -3.66
N ASP A 82 -6.60 5.00 -2.80
CA ASP A 82 -6.72 3.55 -2.80
C ASP A 82 -8.07 3.15 -2.16
N PHE A 83 -8.47 1.90 -2.37
CA PHE A 83 -9.60 1.35 -1.64
C PHE A 83 -9.38 -0.12 -1.30
N VAL A 84 -10.01 -0.55 -0.22
CA VAL A 84 -10.11 -1.96 0.18
C VAL A 84 -11.56 -2.40 0.12
N GLU A 85 -11.79 -3.62 -0.32
CA GLU A 85 -13.11 -4.24 -0.29
C GLU A 85 -13.06 -5.41 0.68
N VAL A 86 -14.07 -5.50 1.54
CA VAL A 86 -14.25 -6.61 2.46
C VAL A 86 -15.54 -7.32 2.08
N GLY A 87 -15.40 -8.55 1.61
CA GLY A 87 -16.46 -9.50 1.37
C GLY A 87 -16.57 -10.46 2.54
N VAL A 88 -17.78 -10.70 3.04
CA VAL A 88 -18.06 -11.73 4.06
C VAL A 88 -19.14 -12.64 3.53
N MET A 89 -18.83 -13.93 3.38
CA MET A 89 -19.78 -14.98 3.01
C MET A 89 -20.18 -15.75 4.26
N LEU A 90 -21.47 -15.87 4.54
CA LEU A 90 -22.01 -16.63 5.66
C LEU A 90 -22.70 -17.88 5.13
N GLU A 91 -22.29 -19.05 5.61
CA GLU A 91 -22.89 -20.33 5.20
C GLU A 91 -24.32 -20.49 5.75
N SER A 92 -24.52 -20.09 7.00
CA SER A 92 -25.80 -20.16 7.71
C SER A 92 -26.16 -18.80 8.32
N PRO A 93 -26.58 -17.82 7.49
CA PRO A 93 -26.85 -16.44 7.93
C PRO A 93 -27.90 -16.36 9.05
N GLN A 94 -28.87 -17.25 9.09
CA GLN A 94 -29.91 -17.31 10.11
C GLN A 94 -29.38 -17.54 11.53
N LEU A 95 -28.16 -18.08 11.67
CA LEU A 95 -27.48 -18.31 12.95
C LEU A 95 -26.57 -17.14 13.35
N VAL A 96 -26.44 -16.12 12.50
CA VAL A 96 -25.56 -14.97 12.71
C VAL A 96 -26.38 -13.76 13.13
N GLU A 97 -26.01 -13.16 14.26
CA GLU A 97 -26.63 -11.92 14.73
C GLU A 97 -25.98 -10.72 14.06
N THR A 98 -24.65 -10.65 14.04
CA THR A 98 -23.95 -9.47 13.51
C THR A 98 -22.64 -9.83 12.85
N VAL A 99 -22.26 -9.09 11.82
CA VAL A 99 -20.92 -9.17 11.19
C VAL A 99 -20.16 -7.90 11.54
N ASN A 100 -18.95 -8.06 12.06
CA ASN A 100 -18.12 -6.96 12.53
C ASN A 100 -16.84 -6.90 11.70
N ILE A 101 -16.51 -5.71 11.20
CA ILE A 101 -15.35 -5.43 10.36
C ILE A 101 -14.62 -4.24 10.97
N TYR A 102 -13.38 -4.44 11.41
CA TYR A 102 -12.50 -3.37 11.89
C TYR A 102 -11.48 -3.02 10.81
N ILE A 103 -11.41 -1.73 10.48
CA ILE A 103 -10.41 -1.15 9.57
C ILE A 103 -9.50 -0.24 10.40
N PRO A 104 -8.16 -0.41 10.37
CA PRO A 104 -7.21 0.43 11.10
C PRO A 104 -6.99 1.79 10.42
N ALA A 105 -8.08 2.47 10.10
CA ALA A 105 -8.10 3.82 9.57
C ALA A 105 -9.31 4.58 10.14
N ASN A 106 -9.16 5.88 10.33
CA ASN A 106 -10.26 6.76 10.71
C ASN A 106 -11.15 7.02 9.50
N LEU A 107 -12.23 6.26 9.39
CA LEU A 107 -13.18 6.29 8.29
C LEU A 107 -14.53 6.81 8.77
N ASN A 108 -15.31 7.37 7.86
CA ASN A 108 -16.68 7.81 8.14
C ASN A 108 -17.66 7.17 7.15
N ILE A 109 -18.95 7.42 7.32
CA ILE A 109 -20.00 6.83 6.49
C ILE A 109 -19.85 7.13 4.98
N LYS A 110 -19.21 8.23 4.58
CA LYS A 110 -18.96 8.55 3.17
C LYS A 110 -17.80 7.74 2.58
N SER A 111 -16.94 7.19 3.44
CA SER A 111 -15.81 6.37 3.03
C SER A 111 -16.22 4.92 2.74
N VAL A 112 -17.45 4.51 3.08
CA VAL A 112 -17.95 3.14 2.85
C VAL A 112 -19.08 3.15 1.83
N SER A 113 -19.10 2.15 0.95
CA SER A 113 -20.15 1.99 -0.07
C SER A 113 -20.51 0.52 -0.28
N ASP A 114 -21.75 0.28 -0.68
CA ASP A 114 -22.25 -1.05 -1.04
C ASP A 114 -21.79 -1.45 -2.47
N CYS A 115 -21.21 -2.65 -2.58
CA CYS A 115 -20.77 -3.22 -3.85
C CYS A 115 -21.83 -4.10 -4.53
N SER A 116 -22.97 -4.38 -3.89
CA SER A 116 -24.01 -5.29 -4.39
C SER A 116 -24.41 -4.98 -5.84
N LYS A 117 -24.59 -3.70 -6.19
CA LYS A 117 -24.99 -3.25 -7.53
C LYS A 117 -24.13 -3.80 -8.67
N TYR A 118 -22.84 -4.05 -8.41
CA TYR A 118 -21.92 -4.58 -9.41
C TYR A 118 -22.18 -6.05 -9.74
N PHE A 119 -22.81 -6.80 -8.82
CA PHE A 119 -23.17 -8.21 -9.01
C PHE A 119 -24.36 -8.42 -9.95
N LYS A 120 -24.98 -7.35 -10.48
CA LYS A 120 -25.91 -7.44 -11.62
C LYS A 120 -25.18 -7.79 -12.92
N ASN A 121 -23.88 -7.51 -12.99
CA ASN A 121 -23.05 -7.86 -14.14
C ASN A 121 -22.40 -9.23 -13.92
N THR A 122 -22.83 -10.21 -14.71
CA THR A 122 -22.30 -11.58 -14.69
C THR A 122 -20.79 -11.64 -14.85
N ALA A 123 -20.18 -10.81 -15.71
CA ALA A 123 -18.73 -10.80 -15.91
C ALA A 123 -17.98 -10.36 -14.65
N ILE A 124 -18.53 -9.41 -13.89
CA ILE A 124 -17.97 -8.98 -12.61
C ILE A 124 -18.10 -10.10 -11.56
N CYS A 125 -19.24 -10.78 -11.50
CA CYS A 125 -19.44 -11.92 -10.59
C CYS A 125 -18.41 -13.02 -10.84
N GLN A 126 -18.22 -13.39 -12.11
CA GLN A 126 -17.23 -14.37 -12.53
C GLN A 126 -15.81 -13.92 -12.22
N GLY A 127 -15.51 -12.62 -12.42
CA GLY A 127 -14.24 -12.02 -12.08
C GLY A 127 -13.92 -12.08 -10.58
N ILE A 128 -14.89 -11.73 -9.72
CA ILE A 128 -14.74 -11.69 -8.26
C ILE A 128 -14.55 -13.09 -7.67
N PHE A 129 -15.42 -14.05 -8.03
CA PHE A 129 -15.35 -15.40 -7.48
C PHE A 129 -14.42 -16.35 -8.26
N ASN A 130 -13.90 -15.90 -9.41
CA ASN A 130 -13.05 -16.67 -10.30
C ASN A 130 -13.67 -18.04 -10.68
N MET A 131 -14.97 -18.03 -11.00
CA MET A 131 -15.74 -19.22 -11.38
C MET A 131 -16.93 -18.84 -12.27
N PRO A 132 -17.44 -19.76 -13.11
CA PRO A 132 -18.55 -19.49 -14.01
C PRO A 132 -19.88 -19.37 -13.25
N LEU A 133 -20.26 -18.13 -12.95
CA LEU A 133 -21.52 -17.76 -12.32
C LEU A 133 -22.44 -17.01 -13.28
N ARG A 134 -23.72 -16.93 -12.93
CA ARG A 134 -24.74 -16.10 -13.58
C ARG A 134 -25.48 -15.28 -12.52
N SER A 135 -25.65 -14.00 -12.79
CA SER A 135 -26.52 -13.12 -12.00
C SER A 135 -27.97 -13.29 -12.40
N ILE A 136 -28.87 -13.31 -11.44
CA ILE A 136 -30.31 -13.45 -11.65
C ILE A 136 -31.00 -12.17 -11.20
N ALA A 137 -32.00 -11.76 -11.99
CA ALA A 137 -32.78 -10.58 -11.69
C ALA A 137 -33.42 -10.73 -10.30
N PRO A 138 -33.45 -9.66 -9.48
CA PRO A 138 -34.14 -9.70 -8.19
C PRO A 138 -35.62 -10.03 -8.41
N ASP A 139 -36.18 -10.85 -7.53
CA ASP A 139 -37.62 -11.12 -7.55
C ASP A 139 -38.39 -9.86 -7.16
N VAL A 140 -39.44 -9.56 -7.92
CA VAL A 140 -40.34 -8.43 -7.62
C VAL A 140 -41.04 -8.69 -6.30
N GLY A 141 -40.71 -7.90 -5.27
CA GLY A 141 -41.25 -8.07 -3.91
C GLY A 141 -40.53 -9.12 -3.05
N GLY A 142 -39.43 -9.69 -3.54
CA GLY A 142 -38.57 -10.59 -2.76
C GLY A 142 -37.55 -9.87 -1.88
N PRO A 143 -36.69 -10.64 -1.17
CA PRO A 143 -35.58 -10.11 -0.38
C PRO A 143 -34.69 -9.15 -1.20
N ARG A 144 -34.12 -8.13 -0.56
CA ARG A 144 -33.20 -7.17 -1.22
C ARG A 144 -31.83 -7.80 -1.43
N CYS A 145 -31.75 -8.72 -2.39
CA CYS A 145 -30.53 -9.39 -2.76
C CYS A 145 -30.42 -9.61 -4.26
N ILE A 146 -29.21 -9.91 -4.72
CA ILE A 146 -28.93 -10.41 -6.06
C ILE A 146 -28.55 -11.88 -5.93
N GLU A 147 -29.32 -12.76 -6.58
CA GLU A 147 -29.03 -14.20 -6.56
C GLU A 147 -27.98 -14.54 -7.62
N LEU A 148 -26.99 -15.34 -7.19
CA LEU A 148 -25.98 -15.91 -8.05
C LEU A 148 -26.17 -17.41 -8.15
N GLN A 149 -26.08 -17.94 -9.37
CA GLN A 149 -26.13 -19.37 -9.66
C GLN A 149 -24.90 -19.82 -10.42
N HIS A 150 -24.55 -21.10 -10.30
CA HIS A 150 -23.58 -21.74 -11.18
C HIS A 150 -24.09 -21.70 -12.63
N ALA A 151 -23.29 -21.16 -13.54
CA ALA A 151 -23.71 -20.98 -14.93
C ALA A 151 -23.95 -22.30 -15.68
N THR A 152 -23.31 -23.38 -15.22
CA THR A 152 -23.40 -24.71 -15.85
C THR A 152 -24.51 -25.58 -15.26
N THR A 153 -24.68 -25.58 -13.94
CA THR A 153 -25.66 -26.45 -13.25
C THR A 153 -26.99 -25.74 -12.95
N ASN A 154 -27.02 -24.40 -13.01
CA ASN A 154 -28.11 -23.55 -12.50
C ASN A 154 -28.39 -23.73 -10.99
N GLU A 155 -27.46 -24.37 -10.26
CA GLU A 155 -27.59 -24.49 -8.81
C GLU A 155 -27.34 -23.14 -8.14
N PRO A 156 -28.12 -22.79 -7.10
CA PRO A 156 -27.87 -21.60 -6.28
C PRO A 156 -26.47 -21.62 -5.68
N PHE A 157 -25.74 -20.53 -5.85
CA PHE A 157 -24.40 -20.35 -5.29
C PHE A 157 -24.45 -19.51 -4.01
N CYS A 158 -24.93 -18.26 -4.11
CA CYS A 158 -25.16 -17.41 -2.94
C CYS A 158 -26.12 -16.26 -3.26
N ARG A 159 -26.57 -15.55 -2.22
CA ARG A 159 -27.32 -14.29 -2.32
C ARG A 159 -26.44 -13.12 -1.88
N VAL A 160 -26.27 -12.13 -2.75
CA VAL A 160 -25.54 -10.90 -2.41
C VAL A 160 -26.50 -9.88 -1.81
N HIS A 161 -26.32 -9.52 -0.54
CA HIS A 161 -27.19 -8.53 0.15
C HIS A 161 -27.08 -7.16 -0.51
N THR A 162 -28.23 -6.48 -0.68
CA THR A 162 -28.31 -5.10 -1.16
C THR A 162 -28.74 -4.20 -0.02
N PHE A 163 -27.83 -3.31 0.42
CA PHE A 163 -28.06 -2.49 1.59
C PHE A 163 -29.15 -1.41 1.35
N VAL A 164 -29.91 -1.06 2.39
CA VAL A 164 -30.79 0.12 2.35
C VAL A 164 -29.89 1.34 2.23
N LEU A 165 -30.21 2.24 1.30
CA LEU A 165 -29.51 3.51 1.16
C LEU A 165 -30.37 4.67 1.65
N ASP A 166 -29.75 5.58 2.40
CA ASP A 166 -30.21 6.94 2.67
C ASP A 166 -29.41 7.90 1.77
N GLY A 167 -29.98 8.22 0.60
CA GLY A 167 -29.25 8.87 -0.49
C GLY A 167 -28.14 7.97 -1.04
N GLU A 168 -26.88 8.38 -0.88
CA GLU A 168 -25.70 7.60 -1.31
C GLU A 168 -25.05 6.79 -0.17
N ARG A 169 -25.62 6.85 1.04
CA ARG A 169 -25.03 6.25 2.25
C ARG A 169 -25.82 5.02 2.66
N ILE A 170 -25.15 4.03 3.25
CA ILE A 170 -25.84 2.89 3.86
C ILE A 170 -26.62 3.37 5.08
N HIS A 171 -27.89 2.97 5.17
CA HIS A 171 -28.78 3.38 6.26
C HIS A 171 -28.31 2.80 7.61
N SER A 172 -28.45 3.58 8.68
CA SER A 172 -27.93 3.24 10.01
C SER A 172 -28.59 2.02 10.65
N SER A 173 -29.80 1.65 10.19
CA SER A 173 -30.45 0.41 10.61
C SER A 173 -29.70 -0.84 10.18
N GLU A 174 -28.91 -0.77 9.10
CA GLU A 174 -28.21 -1.92 8.54
C GLU A 174 -26.72 -1.91 8.82
N LEU A 175 -26.09 -0.73 8.91
CA LEU A 175 -24.67 -0.57 9.18
C LEU A 175 -24.45 0.50 10.24
N THR A 176 -23.89 0.11 11.37
CA THR A 176 -23.43 1.04 12.41
C THR A 176 -21.91 1.24 12.30
N ILE A 177 -21.45 2.46 12.56
CA ILE A 177 -20.03 2.83 12.52
C ILE A 177 -19.64 3.40 13.88
N THR A 178 -18.61 2.85 14.49
CA THR A 178 -18.02 3.37 15.73
C THR A 178 -16.51 3.58 15.56
N SER A 179 -16.01 4.68 16.10
CA SER A 179 -14.56 4.91 16.18
C SER A 179 -14.00 4.10 17.34
N GLU A 180 -12.94 3.34 17.09
CA GLU A 180 -12.30 2.46 18.06
C GLU A 180 -10.78 2.66 17.99
N ASN A 181 -10.23 3.41 18.94
CA ASN A 181 -8.83 3.83 18.96
C ASN A 181 -8.41 4.51 17.64
N GLU A 182 -7.37 3.98 16.97
CA GLU A 182 -6.84 4.51 15.70
C GLU A 182 -7.54 3.92 14.45
N GLY A 183 -8.71 3.29 14.64
CA GLY A 183 -9.47 2.69 13.56
C GLY A 183 -10.97 2.88 13.70
N THR A 184 -11.69 2.18 12.82
CA THR A 184 -13.14 2.27 12.69
C THR A 184 -13.74 0.88 12.64
N LEU A 185 -14.72 0.64 13.50
CA LEU A 185 -15.51 -0.57 13.53
C LEU A 185 -16.82 -0.37 12.77
N PHE A 186 -17.07 -1.26 11.83
CA PHE A 186 -18.27 -1.35 11.03
C PHE A 186 -19.04 -2.59 11.46
N LYS A 187 -20.30 -2.41 11.84
CA LYS A 187 -21.17 -3.48 12.31
C LYS A 187 -22.38 -3.61 11.40
N ILE A 188 -22.43 -4.70 10.63
CA ILE A 188 -23.62 -5.10 9.88
C ILE A 188 -24.62 -5.67 10.88
N SER A 189 -25.80 -5.06 10.93
CA SER A 189 -26.84 -5.39 11.89
C SER A 189 -27.50 -6.74 11.62
N GLU A 190 -28.18 -7.26 12.64
CA GLU A 190 -29.03 -8.44 12.52
C GLU A 190 -30.17 -8.24 11.52
N SER A 191 -30.71 -7.03 11.39
CA SER A 191 -31.78 -6.75 10.43
C SER A 191 -31.31 -6.97 8.98
N ALA A 192 -30.09 -6.54 8.66
CA ALA A 192 -29.49 -6.76 7.33
C ALA A 192 -29.20 -8.25 7.08
N VAL A 193 -28.73 -8.98 8.12
CA VAL A 193 -28.52 -10.44 8.00
C VAL A 193 -29.84 -11.17 7.77
N ARG A 194 -30.88 -10.85 8.54
CA ARG A 194 -32.20 -11.50 8.44
C ARG A 194 -32.97 -11.15 7.17
N ASP A 195 -32.81 -9.96 6.61
CA ASP A 195 -33.50 -9.54 5.37
C ASP A 195 -33.25 -10.51 4.20
N THR A 196 -32.09 -11.17 4.18
CA THR A 196 -31.73 -12.17 3.17
C THR A 196 -32.31 -13.57 3.41
N CYS A 197 -32.89 -13.79 4.59
CA CYS A 197 -33.41 -15.06 5.08
C CYS A 197 -34.96 -15.13 5.09
N VAL A 198 -35.65 -14.10 4.62
CA VAL A 198 -37.10 -13.90 4.84
C VAL A 198 -38.00 -14.92 4.14
N ASP A 199 -37.50 -15.59 3.10
CA ASP A 199 -38.30 -16.52 2.30
C ASP A 199 -37.93 -17.99 2.55
N GLU A 200 -38.66 -18.64 3.47
CA GLU A 200 -38.50 -20.06 3.80
C GLU A 200 -38.84 -21.01 2.64
N SER A 201 -39.56 -20.52 1.62
CA SER A 201 -39.88 -21.34 0.44
C SER A 201 -38.67 -21.54 -0.48
N ARG A 202 -37.60 -20.77 -0.28
CA ARG A 202 -36.37 -20.85 -1.08
C ARG A 202 -35.36 -21.80 -0.45
N PRO A 203 -34.50 -22.44 -1.26
CA PRO A 203 -33.42 -23.24 -0.72
C PRO A 203 -32.52 -22.40 0.20
N PRO A 204 -32.00 -22.98 1.28
CA PRO A 204 -30.99 -22.33 2.10
C PRO A 204 -29.71 -22.19 1.26
N VAL A 205 -29.19 -20.96 1.17
CA VAL A 205 -27.98 -20.66 0.41
C VAL A 205 -27.15 -19.66 1.20
N PRO A 206 -25.82 -19.66 1.00
CA PRO A 206 -24.95 -18.67 1.62
C PRO A 206 -25.34 -17.23 1.27
N VAL A 207 -25.05 -16.31 2.19
CA VAL A 207 -25.28 -14.88 1.98
C VAL A 207 -23.94 -14.15 1.96
N TYR A 208 -23.80 -13.23 1.01
CA TYR A 208 -22.57 -12.48 0.78
C TYR A 208 -22.79 -10.99 0.96
N PHE A 209 -22.04 -10.38 1.86
CA PHE A 209 -21.94 -8.94 2.04
C PHE A 209 -20.64 -8.46 1.41
N ARG A 210 -20.66 -7.35 0.68
CA ARG A 210 -19.43 -6.75 0.14
C ARG A 210 -19.45 -5.23 0.27
N LEU A 211 -18.54 -4.72 1.08
CA LEU A 211 -18.38 -3.29 1.33
C LEU A 211 -17.05 -2.81 0.75
N ARG A 212 -17.05 -1.63 0.14
CA ARG A 212 -15.83 -0.93 -0.32
C ARG A 212 -15.55 0.24 0.60
N PHE A 213 -14.30 0.32 1.08
CA PHE A 213 -13.78 1.36 1.94
C PHE A 213 -12.71 2.16 1.19
N ILE A 214 -12.94 3.46 1.02
CA ILE A 214 -11.95 4.39 0.47
C ILE A 214 -10.91 4.67 1.56
N ILE A 215 -9.64 4.38 1.26
CA ILE A 215 -8.53 4.49 2.21
C ILE A 215 -7.88 5.88 2.07
N PRO A 216 -7.64 6.58 3.20
CA PRO A 216 -6.99 7.89 3.15
C PRO A 216 -5.52 7.79 2.71
N PRO A 217 -4.90 8.90 2.30
CA PRO A 217 -3.49 8.92 1.86
C PRO A 217 -2.48 8.44 2.92
N SER A 218 -2.81 8.52 4.21
CA SER A 218 -1.99 7.97 5.32
C SER A 218 -2.00 6.43 5.40
N ASN A 219 -2.61 5.78 4.40
CA ASN A 219 -2.78 4.35 4.16
C ASN A 219 -2.09 3.40 5.16
N PRO A 220 -2.86 2.68 6.00
CA PRO A 220 -2.28 1.80 7.02
C PRO A 220 -1.69 0.50 6.44
N PHE A 221 -2.00 0.17 5.18
CA PHE A 221 -1.60 -1.09 4.54
C PHE A 221 -0.35 -0.96 3.69
N ILE A 222 0.02 0.26 3.29
CA ILE A 222 1.19 0.53 2.46
C ILE A 222 2.19 1.35 3.25
N GLN A 223 3.44 0.95 3.15
CA GLN A 223 4.55 1.84 3.44
C GLN A 223 5.46 2.00 2.24
N THR A 224 5.82 3.25 1.98
CA THR A 224 6.77 3.64 0.94
C THR A 224 8.12 3.90 1.59
N ILE A 225 9.15 3.21 1.13
CA ILE A 225 10.53 3.45 1.51
C ILE A 225 11.14 4.35 0.44
N GLU A 226 11.44 5.60 0.81
CA GLU A 226 12.14 6.51 -0.08
C GLU A 226 13.61 6.07 -0.24
N THR A 227 14.07 5.96 -1.48
CA THR A 227 15.47 5.64 -1.79
C THR A 227 16.28 6.93 -1.99
N PRO A 228 17.49 7.05 -1.41
CA PRO A 228 18.32 8.26 -1.50
C PRO A 228 18.77 8.58 -2.93
N GLU A 229 18.73 7.60 -3.85
CA GLU A 229 19.07 7.76 -5.27
C GLU A 229 18.09 8.65 -6.06
N ARG A 230 16.93 8.99 -5.46
CA ARG A 230 15.90 9.87 -6.04
C ARG A 230 16.46 11.20 -6.58
N PHE A 231 17.55 11.69 -6.03
CA PHE A 231 18.17 12.97 -6.41
C PHE A 231 19.20 12.87 -7.53
N PHE A 232 19.65 11.66 -7.89
CA PHE A 232 20.78 11.45 -8.81
C PHE A 232 20.43 10.70 -10.10
N GLN A 233 19.27 10.05 -10.17
CA GLN A 233 18.81 9.35 -11.38
C GLN A 233 17.52 9.94 -11.99
N SER A 234 17.44 9.95 -13.33
CA SER A 234 16.27 10.44 -14.08
C SER A 234 15.03 9.54 -13.99
N GLY A 235 15.22 8.33 -13.47
CA GLY A 235 14.17 7.48 -12.93
C GLY A 235 14.69 6.82 -11.66
N PHE A 236 13.84 6.69 -10.66
CA PHE A 236 14.19 6.04 -9.40
C PHE A 236 13.23 4.88 -9.12
N GLU A 237 13.70 3.92 -8.32
CA GLU A 237 12.88 2.85 -7.78
C GLU A 237 12.23 3.33 -6.48
N GLU A 238 10.91 3.36 -6.47
CA GLU A 238 10.09 3.50 -5.28
C GLU A 238 9.79 2.09 -4.77
N ILE A 239 10.22 1.79 -3.54
CA ILE A 239 9.95 0.50 -2.91
C ILE A 239 8.74 0.71 -2.00
N GLU A 240 7.66 0.01 -2.30
CA GLU A 240 6.48 -0.06 -1.44
C GLU A 240 6.41 -1.45 -0.83
N TYR A 241 5.81 -1.58 0.35
CA TYR A 241 5.38 -2.88 0.83
C TYR A 241 3.93 -2.83 1.28
N VAL A 242 3.21 -3.90 0.97
CA VAL A 242 1.87 -4.17 1.47
C VAL A 242 2.01 -5.19 2.58
N ASP A 243 1.63 -4.81 3.80
CA ASP A 243 1.59 -5.72 4.95
C ASP A 243 0.13 -5.93 5.36
N PHE A 244 -0.50 -6.96 4.78
CA PHE A 244 -1.86 -7.32 5.11
C PHE A 244 -1.88 -8.25 6.31
N ARG A 245 -2.53 -7.84 7.39
CA ARG A 245 -2.73 -8.64 8.60
C ARG A 245 -4.21 -8.66 8.97
N LEU A 246 -4.73 -9.85 9.23
CA LEU A 246 -6.11 -10.10 9.62
C LEU A 246 -6.14 -10.88 10.93
N ASN A 247 -6.92 -10.36 11.88
CA ASN A 247 -7.14 -10.95 13.20
C ASN A 247 -5.85 -11.23 13.99
N GLU A 248 -4.74 -10.55 13.67
CA GLU A 248 -3.44 -10.75 14.33
C GLU A 248 -3.42 -10.03 15.69
N ALA A 249 -3.56 -10.82 16.76
CA ALA A 249 -3.76 -10.34 18.13
C ALA A 249 -2.70 -9.32 18.59
N ARG A 250 -1.43 -9.52 18.22
CA ARG A 250 -0.33 -8.62 18.62
C ARG A 250 -0.49 -7.19 18.10
N THR A 251 -1.22 -7.03 17.00
CA THR A 251 -1.34 -5.76 16.25
C THR A 251 -2.76 -5.23 16.18
N LEU A 252 -3.68 -5.84 16.94
CA LEU A 252 -5.03 -5.33 17.13
C LEU A 252 -5.09 -4.44 18.37
N PRO A 253 -5.94 -3.39 18.37
CA PRO A 253 -6.26 -2.69 19.60
C PRO A 253 -6.93 -3.64 20.61
N ASP A 254 -6.54 -3.55 21.88
CA ASP A 254 -7.06 -4.40 22.96
C ASP A 254 -8.60 -4.43 23.03
N ALA A 255 -9.25 -3.29 22.75
CA ALA A 255 -10.71 -3.21 22.74
C ALA A 255 -11.32 -4.13 21.66
N VAL A 256 -10.77 -4.08 20.44
CA VAL A 256 -11.21 -4.91 19.31
C VAL A 256 -10.90 -6.38 19.58
N GLU A 257 -9.72 -6.68 20.11
CA GLU A 257 -9.33 -8.06 20.47
C GLU A 257 -10.29 -8.65 21.51
N ARG A 258 -10.65 -7.86 22.54
CA ARG A 258 -11.66 -8.27 23.54
C ARG A 258 -13.02 -8.48 22.89
N MET A 259 -13.50 -7.57 22.05
CA MET A 259 -14.80 -7.72 21.38
C MET A 259 -14.84 -8.99 20.51
N MET A 260 -13.76 -9.27 19.78
CA MET A 260 -13.62 -10.49 18.98
C MET A 260 -13.63 -11.74 19.86
N LYS A 261 -12.88 -11.76 20.96
CA LYS A 261 -12.89 -12.87 21.93
C LYS A 261 -14.27 -13.08 22.54
N HIS A 262 -14.99 -12.02 22.91
CA HIS A 262 -16.35 -12.14 23.44
C HIS A 262 -17.34 -12.68 22.39
N GLY A 263 -17.22 -12.21 21.14
CA GLY A 263 -18.03 -12.71 20.02
C GLY A 263 -17.77 -14.18 19.70
N ARG A 264 -16.52 -14.64 19.82
CA ARG A 264 -16.13 -16.05 19.61
C ARG A 264 -16.46 -16.97 20.79
N ASN A 265 -16.26 -16.50 22.02
CA ASN A 265 -16.48 -17.27 23.25
C ASN A 265 -17.94 -17.26 23.71
N GLY A 266 -18.80 -16.44 23.10
CA GLY A 266 -20.24 -16.54 23.26
C GLY A 266 -20.74 -17.91 22.81
N SER A 267 -21.94 -18.28 23.24
CA SER A 267 -22.60 -19.55 22.93
C SER A 267 -22.80 -19.84 21.43
N GLY A 268 -22.43 -18.93 20.52
CA GLY A 268 -22.55 -19.06 19.08
C GLY A 268 -21.28 -18.70 18.31
N GLN A 269 -20.31 -19.61 18.24
CA GLN A 269 -19.08 -19.38 17.48
C GLN A 269 -19.29 -19.61 15.99
N VAL A 270 -19.10 -18.56 15.18
CA VAL A 270 -19.03 -18.66 13.71
C VAL A 270 -17.57 -18.77 13.30
N LYS A 271 -17.17 -19.89 12.72
CA LYS A 271 -15.78 -20.19 12.37
C LYS A 271 -15.36 -19.48 11.09
N LEU A 272 -14.21 -18.80 11.10
CA LEU A 272 -13.59 -18.30 9.86
C LEU A 272 -12.89 -19.47 9.17
N THR A 273 -13.46 -20.00 8.09
CA THR A 273 -12.92 -21.19 7.39
C THR A 273 -12.10 -20.84 6.17
N THR A 274 -12.36 -19.69 5.54
CA THR A 274 -11.65 -19.23 4.35
C THR A 274 -11.24 -17.77 4.50
N VAL A 275 -9.97 -17.48 4.22
CA VAL A 275 -9.48 -16.11 4.00
C VAL A 275 -8.87 -16.03 2.60
N ALA A 276 -9.40 -15.13 1.78
CA ALA A 276 -8.88 -14.83 0.45
C ALA A 276 -8.43 -13.36 0.43
N PHE A 277 -7.13 -13.12 0.29
CA PHE A 277 -6.58 -11.78 0.11
C PHE A 277 -6.09 -11.58 -1.30
N LEU A 278 -6.45 -10.46 -1.90
CA LEU A 278 -6.14 -10.10 -3.26
C LEU A 278 -5.61 -8.66 -3.28
N THR A 279 -4.49 -8.43 -3.95
CA THR A 279 -4.03 -7.06 -4.23
C THR A 279 -3.95 -6.81 -5.74
N ALA A 280 -4.54 -5.70 -6.18
CA ALA A 280 -4.48 -5.22 -7.55
C ALA A 280 -3.49 -4.05 -7.63
N ILE A 281 -2.41 -4.23 -8.39
CA ILE A 281 -1.32 -3.25 -8.54
C ILE A 281 -1.01 -3.02 -10.03
N PRO A 282 -0.48 -1.85 -10.43
CA PRO A 282 -0.08 -1.62 -11.82
C PRO A 282 1.04 -2.57 -12.27
N ILE A 283 1.05 -2.98 -13.54
CA ILE A 283 2.06 -3.89 -14.12
C ILE A 283 3.47 -3.31 -14.13
N ARG A 284 3.59 -1.98 -14.05
CA ARG A 284 4.89 -1.28 -13.91
C ARG A 284 5.53 -1.52 -12.53
N SER A 285 4.78 -2.13 -11.63
CA SER A 285 5.21 -2.54 -10.31
C SER A 285 5.54 -4.03 -10.31
N GLN A 286 6.77 -4.37 -9.95
CA GLN A 286 7.22 -5.76 -9.83
C GLN A 286 7.09 -6.22 -8.38
N LEU A 287 6.58 -7.43 -8.18
CA LEU A 287 6.64 -8.08 -6.86
C LEU A 287 8.03 -8.69 -6.67
N SER A 288 8.79 -8.18 -5.70
CA SER A 288 10.17 -8.61 -5.46
C SER A 288 10.25 -9.79 -4.51
N THR A 289 9.36 -9.84 -3.52
CA THR A 289 9.33 -10.90 -2.48
C THR A 289 7.95 -10.96 -1.84
N SER A 290 7.49 -12.15 -1.47
CA SER A 290 6.32 -12.36 -0.61
C SER A 290 6.63 -13.33 0.51
N SER A 291 6.12 -13.08 1.72
CA SER A 291 6.29 -13.98 2.87
C SER A 291 5.42 -15.22 2.79
N ALA A 292 4.35 -15.17 2.00
CA ALA A 292 3.39 -16.27 1.81
C ALA A 292 3.37 -16.68 0.34
N GLN A 293 3.33 -18.00 0.08
CA GLN A 293 3.17 -18.49 -1.28
C GLN A 293 1.82 -18.01 -1.83
N PHE A 294 1.85 -17.16 -2.86
CA PHE A 294 0.63 -16.72 -3.52
C PHE A 294 0.00 -17.92 -4.26
N HIS A 295 -1.32 -17.97 -4.25
CA HIS A 295 -2.09 -19.02 -4.90
C HIS A 295 -2.07 -18.86 -6.43
N LYS A 296 -2.34 -17.63 -6.92
CA LYS A 296 -2.45 -17.30 -8.35
C LYS A 296 -2.08 -15.83 -8.59
N PHE A 297 -1.66 -15.50 -9.81
CA PHE A 297 -1.62 -14.13 -10.29
C PHE A 297 -2.16 -14.04 -11.72
N ARG A 298 -2.74 -12.90 -12.10
CA ARG A 298 -3.25 -12.66 -13.46
C ARG A 298 -3.25 -11.19 -13.81
N ILE A 299 -3.27 -10.88 -15.10
CA ILE A 299 -3.58 -9.54 -15.61
C ILE A 299 -5.10 -9.35 -15.56
N LEU A 300 -5.56 -8.19 -15.11
CA LEU A 300 -6.97 -7.83 -15.12
C LEU A 300 -7.44 -7.42 -16.52
N GLU A 301 -8.66 -7.85 -16.86
CA GLU A 301 -9.31 -7.54 -18.11
C GLU A 301 -9.98 -6.15 -18.04
N ASN A 302 -9.33 -5.11 -18.56
CA ASN A 302 -9.81 -3.73 -18.44
C ASN A 302 -11.30 -3.52 -18.78
N HIS A 303 -11.82 -4.22 -19.78
CA HIS A 303 -13.22 -4.08 -20.21
C HIS A 303 -14.23 -4.52 -19.15
N ILE A 304 -13.88 -5.49 -18.29
CA ILE A 304 -14.74 -5.95 -17.18
C ILE A 304 -14.68 -4.94 -16.04
N TRP A 305 -13.47 -4.50 -15.68
CA TRP A 305 -13.21 -3.77 -14.44
C TRP A 305 -13.36 -2.24 -14.56
N ASN A 306 -13.36 -1.68 -15.77
CA ASN A 306 -13.59 -0.24 -15.97
C ASN A 306 -14.97 0.23 -15.48
N ASN A 307 -15.97 -0.65 -15.47
CA ASN A 307 -17.30 -0.34 -14.94
C ASN A 307 -17.42 -0.64 -13.43
N TYR A 308 -16.43 -1.32 -12.86
CA TYR A 308 -16.38 -1.68 -11.44
C TYR A 308 -15.75 -0.57 -10.58
N VAL A 309 -14.75 0.11 -11.13
CA VAL A 309 -14.08 1.27 -10.53
C VAL A 309 -14.59 2.53 -11.23
N GLN A 310 -15.16 3.48 -10.49
CA GLN A 310 -15.89 4.62 -11.07
C GLN A 310 -15.05 5.45 -12.05
N GLU A 311 -13.76 5.63 -11.77
CA GLU A 311 -12.84 6.38 -12.63
C GLU A 311 -12.17 5.51 -13.72
N GLY A 312 -12.51 4.23 -13.75
CA GLY A 312 -11.84 3.19 -14.51
C GLY A 312 -10.54 2.70 -13.85
N ILE A 313 -9.96 1.64 -14.40
CA ILE A 313 -8.68 1.11 -13.93
C ILE A 313 -7.53 1.56 -14.85
N PRO A 314 -6.31 1.72 -14.31
CA PRO A 314 -5.11 1.90 -15.11
C PRO A 314 -4.91 0.75 -16.10
N SER A 315 -4.20 1.02 -17.20
CA SER A 315 -3.91 -0.03 -18.17
C SER A 315 -2.85 -1.00 -17.63
N GLY A 316 -3.15 -2.29 -17.71
CA GLY A 316 -2.26 -3.35 -17.25
C GLY A 316 -2.21 -3.38 -15.72
N MET A 317 -3.29 -3.82 -15.08
CA MET A 317 -3.27 -4.13 -13.65
C MET A 317 -2.96 -5.61 -13.45
N LEU A 318 -2.05 -5.91 -12.53
CA LEU A 318 -1.77 -7.25 -12.06
C LEU A 318 -2.51 -7.50 -10.75
N VAL A 319 -3.03 -8.70 -10.62
CA VAL A 319 -3.64 -9.18 -9.39
C VAL A 319 -2.84 -10.33 -8.84
N TYR A 320 -2.51 -10.25 -7.56
CA TYR A 320 -1.95 -11.35 -6.77
C TYR A 320 -2.98 -11.81 -5.76
N HIS A 321 -3.11 -13.13 -5.60
CA HIS A 321 -4.13 -13.75 -4.76
C HIS A 321 -3.48 -14.74 -3.81
N TRP A 322 -3.73 -14.56 -2.51
CA TRP A 322 -3.40 -15.50 -1.43
C TRP A 322 -4.70 -16.08 -0.88
N LYS A 323 -4.76 -17.39 -0.69
CA LYS A 323 -5.94 -18.07 -0.13
C LYS A 323 -5.50 -19.06 0.94
N LYS A 324 -6.13 -18.99 2.11
CA LYS A 324 -6.01 -19.97 3.20
C LYS A 324 -7.41 -20.55 3.43
N ASN A 325 -7.50 -21.88 3.41
CA ASN A 325 -8.71 -22.61 3.81
C ASN A 325 -8.34 -23.50 4.99
N ASP A 326 -9.18 -23.55 6.01
CA ASP A 326 -9.03 -24.42 7.18
C ASP A 326 -10.42 -24.93 7.61
N VAL A 327 -10.51 -26.23 7.85
CA VAL A 327 -11.75 -26.89 8.30
C VAL A 327 -12.04 -26.59 9.78
N SER A 328 -11.00 -26.30 10.56
CA SER A 328 -11.10 -26.04 11.99
C SER A 328 -11.52 -24.59 12.25
N GLU A 329 -10.57 -23.66 12.19
CA GLU A 329 -10.78 -22.22 12.28
C GLU A 329 -9.48 -21.49 11.92
N ILE A 330 -9.58 -20.44 11.10
CA ILE A 330 -8.50 -19.51 10.85
C ILE A 330 -8.54 -18.42 11.93
N LEU A 331 -7.62 -18.49 12.89
CA LEU A 331 -7.51 -17.49 13.94
C LEU A 331 -6.95 -16.16 13.42
N ASP A 332 -5.89 -16.25 12.61
CA ASP A 332 -5.17 -15.15 11.99
C ASP A 332 -4.74 -15.47 10.53
N PHE A 333 -4.43 -14.41 9.79
CA PHE A 333 -3.85 -14.49 8.46
C PHE A 333 -2.93 -13.28 8.21
N SER A 334 -1.77 -13.51 7.62
CA SER A 334 -0.88 -12.45 7.18
C SER A 334 -0.35 -12.71 5.76
N ALA A 335 -0.20 -11.64 4.99
CA ALA A 335 0.41 -11.64 3.68
C ALA A 335 1.25 -10.38 3.52
N PHE A 336 2.57 -10.55 3.52
CA PHE A 336 3.53 -9.49 3.26
C PHE A 336 3.98 -9.53 1.81
N VAL A 337 4.01 -8.37 1.17
CA VAL A 337 4.35 -8.20 -0.24
C VAL A 337 5.26 -7.00 -0.38
N ARG A 338 6.45 -7.21 -0.95
CA ARG A 338 7.33 -6.13 -1.38
C ARG A 338 7.09 -5.83 -2.86
N ILE A 339 6.80 -4.57 -3.14
CA ILE A 339 6.51 -4.02 -4.46
C ILE A 339 7.62 -3.03 -4.83
N GLN A 340 8.15 -3.15 -6.04
CA GLN A 340 9.09 -2.19 -6.62
C GLN A 340 8.43 -1.51 -7.81
N THR A 341 8.28 -0.19 -7.75
CA THR A 341 7.71 0.62 -8.81
C THR A 341 8.75 1.57 -9.37
N ARG A 342 9.01 1.48 -10.67
CA ARG A 342 9.88 2.44 -11.35
C ARG A 342 9.10 3.72 -11.67
N ARG A 343 9.51 4.83 -11.07
CA ARG A 343 8.92 6.16 -11.33
C ARG A 343 9.84 6.96 -12.25
N THR A 344 9.27 7.46 -13.35
CA THR A 344 9.90 8.45 -14.23
C THR A 344 8.96 9.62 -14.42
N GLY A 345 9.49 10.85 -14.35
CA GLY A 345 8.67 12.05 -14.45
C GLY A 345 9.28 13.04 -15.44
N PHE A 346 8.44 13.67 -16.27
CA PHE A 346 8.90 14.73 -17.17
C PHE A 346 9.53 15.90 -16.40
N LYS A 347 9.04 16.20 -15.19
CA LYS A 347 9.67 17.19 -14.28
C LYS A 347 11.10 16.79 -13.92
N ILE A 348 11.32 15.51 -13.61
CA ILE A 348 12.65 14.99 -13.29
C ILE A 348 13.55 15.13 -14.52
N LEU A 349 13.06 14.70 -15.69
CA LEU A 349 13.77 14.86 -16.96
C LEU A 349 14.12 16.33 -17.25
N ALA A 350 13.19 17.26 -17.06
CA ALA A 350 13.41 18.69 -17.29
C ALA A 350 14.47 19.27 -16.34
N VAL A 351 14.47 18.87 -15.06
CA VAL A 351 15.51 19.26 -14.10
C VAL A 351 16.87 18.71 -14.54
N TYR A 352 16.95 17.45 -14.97
CA TYR A 352 18.19 16.89 -15.51
C TYR A 352 18.69 17.64 -16.74
N LEU A 353 17.81 17.97 -17.67
CA LEU A 353 18.17 18.74 -18.87
C LEU A 353 18.66 20.14 -18.49
N ALA A 354 18.02 20.79 -17.50
CA ALA A 354 18.46 22.10 -17.01
C ALA A 354 19.85 22.03 -16.35
N ILE A 355 20.11 21.01 -15.53
CA ILE A 355 21.42 20.79 -14.91
C ILE A 355 22.48 20.51 -16.00
N ALA A 356 22.20 19.62 -16.95
CA ALA A 356 23.11 19.30 -18.05
C ALA A 356 23.42 20.55 -18.90
N PHE A 357 22.41 21.39 -19.17
CA PHE A 357 22.59 22.66 -19.85
C PHE A 357 23.51 23.61 -19.06
N LEU A 358 23.31 23.72 -17.75
CA LEU A 358 24.16 24.57 -16.89
C LEU A 358 25.61 24.09 -16.89
N PHE A 359 25.85 22.77 -16.79
CA PHE A 359 27.20 22.20 -16.94
C PHE A 359 27.80 22.49 -18.31
N GLY A 360 27.00 22.45 -19.38
CA GLY A 360 27.43 22.83 -20.72
C GLY A 360 27.87 24.31 -20.80
N VAL A 361 27.10 25.22 -20.21
CA VAL A 361 27.45 26.66 -20.15
C VAL A 361 28.74 26.88 -19.35
N VAL A 362 28.85 26.31 -18.15
CA VAL A 362 30.04 26.43 -17.30
C VAL A 362 31.28 25.84 -17.98
N GLY A 363 31.13 24.66 -18.61
CA GLY A 363 32.20 24.02 -19.36
C GLY A 363 32.69 24.90 -20.52
N ASN A 364 31.78 25.50 -21.27
CA ASN A 364 32.13 26.38 -22.38
C ASN A 364 32.80 27.68 -21.91
N LEU A 365 32.31 28.28 -20.82
CA LEU A 365 32.95 29.46 -20.20
C LEU A 365 34.37 29.13 -19.70
N THR A 366 34.55 27.97 -19.07
CA THR A 366 35.85 27.52 -18.59
C THR A 366 36.82 27.27 -19.75
N ALA A 367 36.35 26.61 -20.81
CA ALA A 367 37.15 26.38 -22.02
C ALA A 367 37.56 27.70 -22.70
N SER A 368 36.62 28.64 -22.82
CA SER A 368 36.87 29.96 -23.38
C SER A 368 37.85 30.77 -22.53
N GLY A 369 37.70 30.74 -21.20
CA GLY A 369 38.64 31.38 -20.26
C GLY A 369 40.04 30.79 -20.35
N LEU A 370 40.16 29.46 -20.44
CA LEU A 370 41.44 28.79 -20.62
C LEU A 370 42.09 29.14 -21.96
N GLN A 371 41.30 29.18 -23.04
CA GLN A 371 41.78 29.58 -24.35
C GLN A 371 42.30 31.02 -24.35
N TYR A 372 41.58 31.94 -23.70
CA TYR A 372 42.01 33.34 -23.55
C TYR A 372 43.33 33.48 -22.77
N MET A 373 43.50 32.72 -21.69
CA MET A 373 44.76 32.70 -20.92
C MET A 373 45.94 32.15 -21.72
N LEU A 374 45.70 31.11 -22.54
CA LEU A 374 46.72 30.53 -23.39
C LEU A 374 47.10 31.46 -24.55
N SER A 375 46.12 32.13 -25.19
CA SER A 375 46.40 33.06 -26.29
C SER A 375 47.10 34.35 -25.81
N SER A 376 46.70 34.90 -24.66
CA SER A 376 47.36 36.08 -24.08
C SER A 376 48.82 35.82 -23.69
N SER A 377 49.15 34.59 -23.30
CA SER A 377 50.54 34.17 -23.06
C SER A 377 51.38 34.14 -24.35
N GLN A 378 50.77 33.78 -25.49
CA GLN A 378 51.45 33.76 -26.80
C GLN A 378 51.65 35.17 -27.38
N ASP A 379 50.67 36.06 -27.24
CA ASP A 379 50.79 37.45 -27.70
C ASP A 379 51.84 38.24 -26.90
N THR A 380 51.96 37.94 -25.59
CA THR A 380 53.01 38.53 -24.75
C THR A 380 54.41 38.09 -25.21
N GLN A 381 54.59 36.83 -25.63
CA GLN A 381 55.87 36.38 -26.18
C GLN A 381 56.21 37.03 -27.53
N ARG A 382 55.21 37.20 -28.42
CA ARG A 382 55.42 37.88 -29.72
C ARG A 382 55.79 39.36 -29.58
N HIS A 383 55.17 40.09 -28.67
CA HIS A 383 55.52 41.50 -28.42
C HIS A 383 56.92 41.67 -27.79
N VAL A 384 57.38 40.71 -26.98
CA VAL A 384 58.76 40.71 -26.46
C VAL A 384 59.77 40.44 -27.58
N GLU A 385 59.48 39.53 -28.52
CA GLU A 385 60.33 39.32 -29.70
C GLU A 385 60.37 40.53 -30.64
N GLU A 386 59.23 41.15 -30.95
CA GLU A 386 59.18 42.33 -31.82
C GLU A 386 59.85 43.56 -31.20
N SER A 387 59.70 43.78 -29.89
CA SER A 387 60.36 44.89 -29.19
C SER A 387 61.88 44.72 -29.10
N ASN A 388 62.38 43.49 -28.99
CA ASN A 388 63.82 43.19 -29.07
C ASN A 388 64.37 43.35 -30.51
N ALA A 389 63.54 43.16 -31.54
CA ALA A 389 63.94 43.37 -32.94
C ALA A 389 64.05 44.86 -33.34
N GLN A 390 63.41 45.78 -32.60
CA GLN A 390 63.35 47.21 -32.93
C GLN A 390 64.30 48.12 -32.12
N SER A 391 65.21 47.58 -31.30
CA SER A 391 66.22 48.40 -30.62
C SER A 391 67.31 48.87 -31.60
N PRO A 392 67.49 50.19 -31.82
CA PRO A 392 68.46 50.70 -32.79
C PRO A 392 69.89 50.56 -32.24
N ARG A 393 70.78 49.92 -33.01
CA ARG A 393 72.24 49.92 -32.80
C ARG A 393 72.76 51.35 -32.67
N ARG A 394 72.95 51.83 -31.45
CA ARG A 394 73.75 53.02 -31.16
C ARG A 394 75.24 52.67 -31.25
N SER A 395 75.85 53.16 -32.34
CA SER A 395 77.18 53.80 -32.42
C SER A 395 78.30 53.29 -31.51
N ALA A 396 79.32 52.67 -32.12
CA ALA A 396 80.69 52.68 -31.60
C ALA A 396 81.69 52.89 -32.75
N ALA A 397 82.30 54.06 -32.77
CA ALA A 397 83.60 54.39 -33.37
C ALA A 397 84.12 55.63 -32.61
N PRO A 398 85.42 55.96 -32.62
CA PRO A 398 86.60 55.23 -33.10
C PRO A 398 87.71 55.11 -32.03
N THR A 399 88.78 54.37 -32.30
CA THR A 399 90.08 54.71 -31.69
C THR A 399 91.22 54.36 -32.64
N GLU A 400 91.98 55.40 -32.97
CA GLU A 400 93.23 55.39 -33.74
C GLU A 400 94.32 54.61 -33.00
N GLY A 401 95.23 54.00 -33.77
CA GLY A 401 96.45 53.39 -33.28
C GLY A 401 97.43 53.25 -34.44
N ALA A 402 98.21 54.30 -34.65
CA ALA A 402 99.36 54.34 -35.56
C ALA A 402 100.55 53.54 -34.99
N GLY A 403 101.43 53.06 -35.88
CA GLY A 403 102.82 52.74 -35.53
C GLY A 403 103.42 51.51 -36.22
N ASP A 404 104.14 51.78 -37.32
CA ASP A 404 105.45 51.22 -37.72
C ASP A 404 105.66 49.70 -37.90
N ALA A 405 106.61 49.20 -38.69
CA ALA A 405 107.37 49.59 -39.88
C ALA A 405 108.40 48.45 -40.12
N LYS A 406 108.68 48.13 -41.39
CA LYS A 406 109.80 47.33 -41.94
C LYS A 406 109.71 45.80 -41.67
N GLN A 407 109.98 44.93 -42.64
CA GLN A 407 110.98 45.00 -43.71
C GLN A 407 110.54 44.22 -44.95
#